data_AF-A0AAV1JG86-F1
#
_entry.id   AF-A0AAV1JG86-F1
#
_cell.length_a   1.000
_cell.length_b   1.000
_cell.length_c   1.000
_cell.angle_alpha   90.00
_cell.angle_beta   90.00
_cell.angle_gamma   90.00
#
_symmetry.space_group_name_H-M   'P 1'
#
loop_
_entity.id
_entity.type
_entity.pdbx_description
1 polymer ?
#
loop_
_entity_poly.entity_id
_entity_poly.type
_entity_poly.pdbx_seq_one_letter_code
_entity_poly.pdbx_strand_id
1 'polypeptide(L)'
;MSTEKVQPSSNPNSPSCPSTSIVAALDKDDIWGVIDKKLMESSGHQTPYTSAAMMVKQYIELPYLDRKCDPLQFWNDKKYLFPQLSEIAQKYLCIPASSVPSERLFSKAGILCNDRRNRLAPKKIDQILFLNSIP
;
A
#
# COMPACT_ATOMS: atom_id res chain seq x y z
N MET A 1 24.17 -76.77 -22.12
CA MET A 1 23.61 -76.36 -20.81
C MET A 1 23.76 -74.85 -20.72
N SER A 2 22.75 -74.00 -20.63
CA SER A 2 21.30 -74.13 -20.55
C SER A 2 20.68 -72.74 -20.87
N THR A 3 19.51 -72.72 -21.52
CA THR A 3 18.28 -71.89 -21.30
C THR A 3 18.42 -70.48 -20.67
N GLU A 4 17.67 -69.41 -20.94
CA GLU A 4 16.47 -69.11 -21.72
C GLU A 4 16.08 -67.63 -21.42
N LYS A 5 15.79 -66.82 -22.46
CA LYS A 5 14.73 -65.78 -22.64
C LYS A 5 14.55 -64.56 -21.67
N VAL A 6 14.00 -63.49 -22.28
CA VAL A 6 13.06 -62.44 -21.77
C VAL A 6 13.57 -60.97 -21.72
N GLN A 7 12.98 -60.10 -22.56
CA GLN A 7 12.74 -58.64 -22.32
C GLN A 7 11.25 -58.46 -21.86
N PRO A 8 10.70 -57.30 -21.40
CA PRO A 8 11.17 -55.88 -21.35
C PRO A 8 10.76 -55.09 -20.04
N SER A 9 10.82 -53.74 -20.06
CA SER A 9 10.33 -52.70 -19.08
C SER A 9 11.38 -52.21 -18.04
N SER A 10 11.47 -50.95 -17.60
CA SER A 10 10.52 -49.82 -17.50
C SER A 10 11.25 -48.46 -17.26
N ASN A 11 10.64 -47.37 -17.76
CA ASN A 11 10.69 -45.94 -17.38
C ASN A 11 11.99 -45.19 -16.99
N PRO A 12 12.28 -44.08 -17.70
CA PRO A 12 12.84 -42.86 -17.12
C PRO A 12 11.73 -41.80 -16.94
N ASN A 13 11.41 -41.46 -15.68
CA ASN A 13 10.59 -40.27 -15.37
C ASN A 13 11.49 -39.04 -15.31
N SER A 14 11.27 -38.13 -16.27
CA SER A 14 11.24 -36.66 -16.17
C SER A 14 11.74 -36.04 -17.47
N PRO A 15 10.93 -35.16 -18.09
CA PRO A 15 11.44 -33.82 -18.29
C PRO A 15 10.40 -32.70 -18.07
N SER A 16 10.90 -31.65 -17.41
CA SER A 16 10.68 -30.22 -17.68
C SER A 16 9.40 -29.76 -18.40
N CYS A 17 8.69 -28.84 -17.75
CA CYS A 17 7.67 -27.98 -18.34
C CYS A 17 8.10 -27.42 -19.71
N PRO A 18 7.32 -27.65 -20.77
CA PRO A 18 7.44 -26.90 -22.00
C PRO A 18 6.44 -25.74 -21.98
N SER A 19 6.96 -24.52 -21.91
CA SER A 19 6.25 -23.36 -22.45
C SER A 19 6.31 -23.42 -23.98
N THR A 20 5.16 -23.14 -24.61
CA THR A 20 5.00 -22.70 -26.00
C THR A 20 5.08 -23.78 -27.09
N SER A 21 3.92 -24.31 -27.48
CA SER A 21 3.41 -24.30 -28.87
C SER A 21 2.11 -25.11 -28.97
N ILE A 22 0.99 -24.51 -28.58
CA ILE A 22 -0.34 -24.94 -29.03
C ILE A 22 -0.99 -23.75 -29.75
N VAL A 23 -0.38 -23.36 -30.86
CA VAL A 23 -0.99 -22.42 -31.82
C VAL A 23 -1.09 -23.10 -33.19
N ALA A 24 -1.65 -24.31 -33.20
CA ALA A 24 -1.80 -25.10 -34.42
C ALA A 24 -3.02 -26.04 -34.37
N ALA A 25 -4.21 -25.49 -34.17
CA ALA A 25 -5.49 -25.97 -34.72
C ALA A 25 -6.61 -25.14 -34.10
N LEU A 26 -7.12 -24.16 -34.84
CA LEU A 26 -8.36 -23.47 -34.46
C LEU A 26 -9.53 -24.38 -34.82
N ASP A 27 -10.01 -25.15 -33.85
CA ASP A 27 -11.37 -25.67 -33.88
C ASP A 27 -12.29 -24.62 -33.25
N LYS A 28 -13.37 -24.25 -33.94
CA LYS A 28 -14.24 -23.12 -33.53
C LYS A 28 -15.15 -23.45 -32.35
N ASP A 29 -15.09 -24.69 -31.88
CA ASP A 29 -15.75 -25.20 -30.68
C ASP A 29 -14.79 -25.28 -29.48
N ASP A 30 -13.64 -24.59 -29.54
CA ASP A 30 -12.68 -24.54 -28.45
C ASP A 30 -13.27 -23.81 -27.23
N ILE A 31 -13.69 -24.63 -26.27
CA ILE A 31 -14.21 -24.24 -24.96
C ILE A 31 -13.20 -23.32 -24.26
N TRP A 32 -11.89 -23.55 -24.46
CA TRP A 32 -10.84 -22.70 -23.90
C TRP A 32 -10.84 -21.30 -24.48
N GLY A 33 -11.18 -21.12 -25.76
CA GLY A 33 -11.37 -19.80 -26.36
C GLY A 33 -12.53 -19.00 -25.74
N VAL A 34 -13.61 -19.67 -25.34
CA VAL A 34 -14.72 -19.04 -24.60
C VAL A 34 -14.31 -18.69 -23.18
N ILE A 35 -13.55 -19.57 -22.51
CA ILE A 35 -13.02 -19.34 -21.16
C ILE A 35 -12.02 -18.18 -21.17
N ASP A 36 -11.10 -18.14 -22.12
CA ASP A 36 -10.11 -17.07 -22.29
C ASP A 36 -10.80 -15.74 -22.61
N LYS A 37 -11.79 -15.76 -23.52
CA LYS A 37 -12.63 -14.59 -23.78
C LYS A 37 -13.36 -14.11 -22.52
N LYS A 38 -13.90 -15.02 -21.71
CA LYS A 38 -14.56 -14.70 -20.43
C LYS A 38 -13.57 -14.21 -19.36
N LEU A 39 -12.35 -14.74 -19.34
CA LEU A 39 -11.27 -14.30 -18.45
C LEU A 39 -10.80 -12.89 -18.84
N MET A 40 -10.68 -12.60 -20.13
CA MET A 40 -10.36 -11.27 -20.64
C MET A 40 -11.49 -10.27 -20.36
N GLU A 41 -12.76 -10.65 -20.56
CA GLU A 41 -13.94 -9.81 -20.27
C GLU A 41 -14.15 -9.56 -18.75
N SER A 42 -13.82 -10.53 -17.90
CA SER A 42 -13.94 -10.40 -16.43
C SER A 42 -12.75 -9.69 -15.78
N SER A 43 -11.56 -9.71 -16.40
CA SER A 43 -10.39 -8.97 -15.92
C SER A 43 -10.56 -7.43 -15.97
N GLY A 44 -11.56 -6.93 -16.72
CA GLY A 44 -11.92 -5.51 -16.78
C GLY A 44 -12.85 -5.01 -15.66
N HIS A 45 -13.39 -5.90 -14.81
CA HIS A 45 -14.22 -5.51 -13.67
C HIS A 45 -13.51 -5.79 -12.35
N GLN A 46 -12.27 -5.29 -12.20
CA GLN A 46 -11.77 -5.03 -10.87
C GLN A 46 -12.59 -3.88 -10.30
N THR A 47 -13.63 -4.21 -9.52
CA THR A 47 -14.32 -3.18 -8.75
C THR A 47 -13.26 -2.45 -7.90
N PRO A 48 -13.34 -1.13 -7.74
CA PRO A 48 -12.40 -0.39 -6.90
C PRO A 48 -12.33 -0.98 -5.48
N TYR A 49 -13.40 -1.62 -5.03
CA TYR A 49 -13.47 -2.37 -3.77
C TYR A 49 -12.54 -3.58 -3.71
N THR A 50 -12.49 -4.42 -4.76
CA THR A 50 -11.60 -5.58 -4.82
C THR A 50 -10.13 -5.14 -4.78
N SER A 51 -9.78 -4.08 -5.53
CA SER A 51 -8.43 -3.50 -5.54
C SER A 51 -8.05 -2.90 -4.18
N ALA A 52 -8.96 -2.15 -3.54
CA ALA A 52 -8.75 -1.59 -2.21
C ALA A 52 -8.56 -2.65 -1.12
N ALA A 53 -9.43 -3.68 -1.12
CA ALA A 53 -9.34 -4.79 -0.17
C ALA A 53 -8.02 -5.56 -0.33
N MET A 54 -7.53 -5.74 -1.55
CA MET A 54 -6.24 -6.38 -1.82
C MET A 54 -5.07 -5.55 -1.27
N MET A 55 -5.06 -4.23 -1.47
CA MET A 55 -4.01 -3.36 -0.91
C MET A 55 -3.96 -3.42 0.62
N VAL A 56 -5.13 -3.43 1.28
CA VAL A 56 -5.20 -3.54 2.74
C VAL A 56 -4.69 -4.88 3.23
N LYS A 57 -5.07 -5.99 2.56
CA LYS A 57 -4.55 -7.32 2.89
C LYS A 57 -3.03 -7.37 2.77
N GLN A 58 -2.49 -6.87 1.67
CA GLN A 58 -1.05 -6.83 1.44
C GLN A 58 -0.33 -6.00 2.52
N TYR A 59 -0.92 -4.89 2.96
CA TYR A 59 -0.36 -4.09 4.05
C TYR A 59 -0.32 -4.84 5.38
N ILE A 60 -1.39 -5.58 5.73
CA ILE A 60 -1.47 -6.36 6.97
C ILE A 60 -0.47 -7.52 6.98
N GLU A 61 -0.14 -8.07 5.82
CA GLU A 61 0.83 -9.17 5.66
C GLU A 61 2.30 -8.70 5.68
N LEU A 62 2.57 -7.39 5.62
CA LEU A 62 3.93 -6.87 5.71
C LEU A 62 4.55 -7.18 7.08
N PRO A 63 5.88 -7.38 7.13
CA PRO A 63 6.58 -7.50 8.40
C PRO A 63 6.38 -6.24 9.25
N TYR A 64 6.28 -6.44 10.56
CA TYR A 64 6.11 -5.35 11.51
C TYR A 64 7.28 -4.36 11.41
N LEU A 65 6.93 -3.07 11.47
CA LEU A 65 7.90 -2.00 11.57
C LEU A 65 8.51 -1.97 12.98
N ASP A 66 9.81 -1.66 13.07
CA ASP A 66 10.45 -1.44 14.37
C ASP A 66 9.78 -0.26 15.10
N ARG A 67 9.62 -0.39 16.42
CA ARG A 67 8.94 0.62 17.26
C ARG A 67 9.68 1.95 17.33
N LYS A 68 10.95 1.96 16.94
CA LYS A 68 11.79 3.17 16.89
C LYS A 68 11.74 3.90 15.55
N CYS A 69 11.14 3.30 14.52
CA CYS A 69 11.00 3.95 13.22
C CYS A 69 9.90 5.00 13.23
N ASP A 70 10.10 6.05 12.42
CA ASP A 70 9.08 7.05 12.18
C ASP A 70 7.99 6.49 11.25
N PRO A 71 6.73 6.36 11.69
CA PRO A 71 5.65 5.90 10.83
C PRO A 71 5.40 6.84 9.64
N LEU A 72 5.63 8.14 9.76
CA LEU A 72 5.46 9.08 8.64
C LEU A 72 6.50 8.83 7.54
N GLN A 73 7.74 8.57 7.92
CA GLN A 73 8.80 8.21 6.98
C GLN A 73 8.50 6.90 6.26
N PHE A 74 8.01 5.89 6.98
CA PHE A 74 7.58 4.62 6.37
C PHE A 74 6.51 4.81 5.28
N TRP A 75 5.50 5.64 5.54
CA TRP A 75 4.44 5.93 4.56
C TRP A 75 4.92 6.77 3.38
N ASN A 76 5.96 7.60 3.59
CA ASN A 76 6.61 8.32 2.51
C ASN A 76 7.38 7.35 1.59
N ASP A 77 8.13 6.41 2.15
CA ASP A 77 8.90 5.42 1.40
C ASP A 77 8.00 4.44 0.63
N LYS A 78 6.85 4.08 1.21
CA LYS A 78 5.88 3.16 0.60
C LYS A 78 4.79 3.83 -0.23
N LYS A 79 4.89 5.14 -0.47
CA LYS A 79 3.91 5.91 -1.25
C LYS A 79 3.67 5.34 -2.65
N TYR A 80 4.72 4.85 -3.30
CA TYR A 80 4.60 4.24 -4.64
C TYR A 80 3.93 2.86 -4.63
N LEU A 81 4.07 2.13 -3.52
CA LEU A 81 3.48 0.79 -3.37
C LEU A 81 2.01 0.88 -2.94
N PHE A 82 1.68 1.84 -2.08
CA PHE A 82 0.33 2.03 -1.54
C PHE A 82 -0.11 3.50 -1.64
N PRO A 83 -0.37 4.05 -2.84
CA PRO A 83 -0.65 5.46 -3.02
C PRO A 83 -1.88 5.92 -2.20
N GLN A 84 -3.00 5.20 -2.33
CA GLN A 84 -4.25 5.55 -1.65
C GLN A 84 -4.17 5.35 -0.13
N LEU A 85 -3.47 4.31 0.33
CA LEU A 85 -3.32 4.04 1.75
C LEU A 85 -2.36 5.05 2.42
N SER A 86 -1.30 5.45 1.71
CA SER A 86 -0.34 6.45 2.19
C SER A 86 -0.99 7.82 2.39
N GLU A 87 -1.91 8.22 1.51
CA GLU A 87 -2.65 9.48 1.62
C GLU A 87 -3.53 9.48 2.89
N ILE A 88 -4.25 8.38 3.12
CA ILE A 88 -5.08 8.19 4.31
C ILE A 88 -4.22 8.17 5.57
N ALA A 89 -3.12 7.40 5.56
CA ALA A 89 -2.23 7.28 6.70
C ALA A 89 -1.61 8.62 7.09
N GLN A 90 -1.14 9.42 6.12
CA GLN A 90 -0.60 10.76 6.38
C GLN A 90 -1.65 11.67 7.01
N LYS A 91 -2.91 11.61 6.54
CA LYS A 91 -3.99 12.43 7.11
C LYS A 91 -4.24 12.12 8.60
N TYR A 92 -4.22 10.84 8.98
CA TYR A 92 -4.52 10.44 10.36
C TYR A 92 -3.31 10.51 11.29
N LEU A 93 -2.10 10.24 10.81
CA LEU A 93 -0.89 10.29 11.63
C LEU A 93 -0.47 11.72 11.99
N CYS A 94 -0.84 12.72 11.19
CA CYS A 94 -0.58 14.13 11.47
C CYS A 94 -1.51 14.73 12.53
N ILE A 95 -2.55 14.01 12.98
CA ILE A 95 -3.48 14.50 13.98
C ILE A 95 -2.81 14.39 15.36
N PRO A 96 -2.63 15.50 16.09
CA PRO A 96 -2.09 15.44 17.43
C PRO A 96 -3.06 14.66 18.34
N ALA A 97 -2.54 13.76 19.15
CA ALA A 97 -3.33 12.97 20.09
C ALA A 97 -3.89 13.81 21.28
N SER A 98 -3.48 15.08 21.42
CA SER A 98 -3.86 15.93 22.53
C SER A 98 -4.03 17.39 22.12
N SER A 99 -4.77 18.16 22.92
CA SER A 99 -4.89 19.62 22.84
C SER A 99 -3.66 20.37 23.37
N VAL A 100 -2.64 19.68 23.90
CA VAL A 100 -1.46 20.31 24.48
C VAL A 100 -0.76 21.31 23.53
N PRO A 101 -0.62 21.03 22.22
CA PRO A 101 -0.02 22.00 21.29
C PRO A 101 -0.83 23.30 21.17
N SER A 102 -2.16 23.21 21.13
CA SER A 102 -3.03 24.39 21.07
C SER A 102 -3.06 25.13 22.41
N GLU A 103 -3.11 24.43 23.55
CA GLU A 103 -3.01 25.04 24.87
C GLU A 103 -1.68 25.77 25.08
N ARG A 104 -0.56 25.20 24.62
CA ARG A 104 0.75 25.87 24.65
C ARG A 104 0.75 27.13 23.79
N LEU A 105 0.10 27.09 22.62
CA LEU A 105 -0.05 28.25 21.74
C LEU A 105 -0.88 29.35 22.41
N PHE A 106 -2.04 29.00 23.00
CA PHE A 106 -2.90 29.94 23.71
C PHE A 106 -2.24 30.50 24.97
N SER A 107 -1.45 29.69 25.69
CA SER A 107 -0.69 30.16 26.86
C SER A 107 0.33 31.23 26.46
N LYS A 108 1.08 30.99 25.37
CA LYS A 108 2.01 31.98 24.80
C LYS A 108 1.28 33.25 24.34
N ALA A 109 0.12 33.10 23.72
CA ALA A 109 -0.72 34.22 23.30
C ALA A 109 -1.23 35.03 24.51
N GLY A 110 -1.65 34.34 25.58
CA GLY A 110 -2.07 34.97 26.84
C GLY A 110 -0.98 35.84 27.43
N ILE A 111 0.26 35.35 27.48
CA ILE A 111 1.42 36.12 27.95
C ILE A 111 1.68 37.34 27.06
N LEU A 112 1.58 37.17 25.73
CA LEU A 112 1.77 38.26 24.76
C LEU A 112 0.71 39.37 24.92
N CYS A 113 -0.52 38.99 25.27
CA CYS A 113 -1.63 39.91 25.52
C CYS A 113 -1.55 40.58 26.90
N ASN A 114 -1.18 39.84 27.96
CA ASN A 114 -1.34 40.25 29.35
C ASN A 114 -0.23 41.19 29.85
N ASP A 115 1.05 40.94 29.52
CA ASP A 115 2.11 41.41 30.43
C ASP A 115 3.04 42.54 29.92
N ARG A 116 3.08 42.92 28.63
CA ARG A 116 4.05 43.96 28.18
C ARG A 116 3.67 44.85 27.00
N ARG A 117 2.53 44.62 26.33
CA ARG A 117 2.20 45.29 25.05
C ARG A 117 0.68 45.49 24.82
N ASN A 118 0.00 46.17 25.73
CA ASN A 118 -1.43 46.56 25.63
C ASN A 118 -1.77 47.53 24.45
N ARG A 119 -0.90 47.64 23.43
CA ARG A 119 -1.12 48.45 22.21
C ARG A 119 -0.88 47.66 20.93
N LEU A 120 -0.76 46.32 21.00
CA LEU A 120 -0.67 45.49 19.80
C LEU A 120 -2.06 45.28 19.21
N ALA A 121 -2.20 45.61 17.92
CA ALA A 121 -3.39 45.21 17.16
C ALA A 121 -3.46 43.67 17.09
N PRO A 122 -4.66 43.07 17.12
CA PRO A 122 -4.85 41.62 17.08
C PRO A 122 -4.15 40.97 15.88
N LYS A 123 -4.21 41.60 14.71
CA LYS A 123 -3.50 41.14 13.51
C LYS A 123 -1.98 40.98 13.70
N LYS A 124 -1.35 41.84 14.51
CA LYS A 124 0.09 41.73 14.82
C LYS A 124 0.37 40.59 15.81
N ILE A 125 -0.57 40.32 16.72
CA ILE A 125 -0.48 39.21 17.68
C ILE A 125 -0.48 37.88 16.91
N ASP A 126 -1.40 37.72 15.94
CA ASP A 126 -1.48 36.52 15.10
C ASP A 126 -0.19 36.29 14.31
N GLN A 127 0.38 37.36 13.72
CA GLN A 127 1.65 37.30 12.99
C GLN A 127 2.81 36.87 13.90
N ILE A 128 2.91 37.45 15.09
CA ILE A 128 3.94 37.09 16.07
C ILE A 128 3.74 35.64 16.52
N LEU A 129 2.51 35.22 16.77
CA LEU A 129 2.19 33.87 17.22
C LEU A 129 2.53 32.83 16.14
N PHE A 130 2.21 33.11 14.88
CA PHE A 130 2.58 32.30 13.73
C PHE A 130 4.10 32.14 13.62
N LEU A 131 4.85 33.25 13.67
CA LEU A 131 6.32 33.21 13.62
C LEU A 131 6.95 32.45 14.79
N ASN A 132 6.33 32.46 15.97
CA ASN A 132 6.79 31.71 17.14
C ASN A 132 6.30 30.25 17.19
N SER A 133 5.43 29.85 16.26
CA SER A 133 4.89 28.49 16.18
C SER A 133 5.68 27.57 15.24
N ILE A 134 6.55 28.16 14.40
CA ILE A 134 7.46 27.44 13.52
C ILE A 134 8.64 26.93 14.37
N PRO A 135 8.94 25.61 14.36
CA PRO A 135 10.10 25.04 15.05
C PRO A 135 11.44 25.61 14.58
#